data_AF-A0A2G9XEN6-F1
#
_entry.id   AF-A0A2G9XEN6-F1
#
_cell.length_a   1.000
_cell.length_b   1.000
_cell.length_c   1.000
_cell.angle_alpha   90.00
_cell.angle_beta   90.00
_cell.angle_gamma   90.00
#
_symmetry.space_group_name_H-M   'P 1'
#
loop_
_entity.id
_entity.type
_entity.pdbx_description
1 polymer ?
#
loop_
_entity_poly.entity_id
_entity_poly.type
_entity_poly.pdbx_seq_one_letter_code
_entity_poly.pdbx_strand_id
1 'polypeptide(L)' 'MRFEWDEKKNNENIRKHGLDFSDVWQVFENPLLSKLDDRENYGEDRW' A
#
# COMPACT_ATOMS: atom_id res chain seq x y z
N MET A 1 -0.13 -9.56 -10.82
CA MET A 1 0.79 -8.51 -10.34
C MET A 1 1.71 -9.15 -9.31
N ARG A 2 3.01 -8.83 -9.29
CA ARG A 2 3.90 -9.30 -8.21
C ARG A 2 4.01 -8.19 -7.19
N PHE A 3 3.63 -8.47 -5.95
CA PHE A 3 3.78 -7.54 -4.84
C PHE A 3 5.06 -7.89 -4.07
N GLU A 4 5.81 -6.88 -3.69
CA GLU A 4 6.98 -6.98 -2.85
C GLU A 4 6.94 -5.88 -1.79
N TRP A 5 7.44 -6.21 -0.62
CA TRP A 5 7.55 -5.28 0.49
C TRP A 5 8.75 -5.68 1.35
N ASP A 6 9.21 -4.72 2.14
CA ASP A 6 10.17 -4.99 3.19
C ASP A 6 9.46 -5.63 4.39
N GLU A 7 10.03 -6.73 4.90
CA GLU A 7 9.44 -7.50 6.01
C GLU A 7 9.39 -6.72 7.31
N LYS A 8 10.34 -5.82 7.56
CA LYS A 8 10.29 -4.95 8.74
C LYS A 8 9.10 -3.99 8.63
N LYS A 9 8.80 -3.47 7.44
CA LYS A 9 7.60 -2.66 7.20
C LYS A 9 6.31 -3.47 7.41
N ASN A 10 6.24 -4.72 6.95
CA ASN A 10 5.06 -5.57 7.18
C ASN A 10 4.83 -5.81 8.68
N ASN A 11 5.88 -6.16 9.42
CA ASN A 11 5.79 -6.35 10.88
C ASN A 11 5.35 -5.08 11.61
N GLU A 12 5.85 -3.91 11.21
CA GLU A 12 5.37 -2.64 11.76
C GLU A 12 3.90 -2.37 11.42
N ASN A 13 3.46 -2.72 10.22
CA ASN A 13 2.06 -2.55 9.79
C ASN A 13 1.12 -3.45 10.59
N ILE A 14 1.48 -4.72 10.81
CA ILE A 14 0.74 -5.64 11.67
C ILE A 14 0.64 -5.09 13.09
N ARG A 15 1.73 -4.56 13.65
CA ARG A 15 1.72 -4.00 15.01
C ARG A 15 0.85 -2.73 15.11
N LYS A 16 0.91 -1.84 14.12
CA LYS A 16 0.22 -0.54 14.13
C LYS A 16 -1.26 -0.67 13.74
N HIS A 17 -1.58 -1.59 12.84
CA HIS A 17 -2.87 -1.63 12.15
C HIS A 17 -3.53 -3.02 12.13
N GLY A 18 -2.84 -4.07 12.59
CA GLY A 18 -3.38 -5.44 12.62
C GLY A 18 -3.53 -6.08 11.25
N LEU A 19 -2.81 -5.57 10.24
CA LEU A 19 -2.93 -6.02 8.85
C LEU A 19 -1.59 -6.55 8.33
N ASP A 20 -1.62 -7.78 7.82
CA ASP A 20 -0.52 -8.38 7.06
C ASP A 20 -0.69 -8.05 5.57
N PHE A 21 0.37 -7.59 4.91
CA PHE A 21 0.34 -7.29 3.48
C PHE A 21 0.07 -8.52 2.62
N SER A 22 0.44 -9.71 3.08
CA SER A 22 0.20 -10.96 2.37
C SER A 22 -1.29 -11.36 2.33
N ASP A 23 -2.12 -10.80 3.21
CA ASP A 23 -3.56 -11.12 3.29
C ASP A 23 -4.44 -10.22 2.43
N VAL A 24 -3.91 -9.08 1.97
CA VAL A 24 -4.72 -8.00 1.38
C VAL A 24 -4.47 -7.77 -0.10
N TRP A 25 -3.62 -8.56 -0.75
CA TRP A 25 -3.27 -8.34 -2.16
C TRP A 25 -4.47 -8.47 -3.11
N GLN A 26 -5.49 -9.27 -2.78
CA GLN A 26 -6.68 -9.45 -3.62
C GLN A 26 -7.54 -8.17 -3.74
N VAL A 27 -7.39 -7.20 -2.83
CA VAL A 27 -8.14 -5.94 -2.93
C VAL A 27 -7.82 -5.21 -4.23
N PHE A 28 -6.60 -5.38 -4.74
CA PHE A 28 -6.14 -4.79 -5.99
C PHE A 28 -6.72 -5.47 -7.25
N GLU A 29 -7.43 -6.59 -7.11
CA GLU A 29 -8.16 -7.23 -8.22
C GLU A 29 -9.56 -6.62 -8.45
N ASN A 30 -10.04 -5.80 -7.51
CA ASN A 30 -11.33 -5.14 -7.61
C ASN A 30 -11.17 -3.69 -8.10
N PRO A 31 -12.25 -3.03 -8.57
CA PRO A 31 -12.20 -1.62 -8.92
C PRO A 31 -11.69 -0.76 -7.75
N LEU A 32 -10.64 0.02 -8.01
CA LEU A 32 -10.04 0.94 -7.05
C LEU A 32 -10.50 2.37 -7.36
N LEU A 33 -10.91 3.10 -6.34
CA LEU A 33 -11.04 4.55 -6.42
C LEU A 33 -9.70 5.17 -6.03
N SER A 34 -8.93 5.62 -7.02
CA SER A 34 -7.66 6.32 -6.81
C SER A 34 -7.74 7.73 -7.39
N LYS A 35 -6.93 8.65 -6.85
CA LYS A 35 -6.81 10.02 -7.34
C LYS A 35 -5.38 10.48 -7.12
N LEU A 36 -4.77 11.06 -8.15
CA LEU A 36 -3.45 11.68 -8.02
C LEU A 36 -3.45 12.68 -6.85
N ASP A 37 -2.50 12.49 -5.95
CA ASP A 37 -2.24 13.36 -4.81
C ASP A 37 -1.21 14.41 -5.20
N ASP A 38 -1.72 15.59 -5.53
CA ASP A 38 -0.98 16.77 -5.96
C ASP A 38 -0.83 17.81 -4.84
N ARG A 39 -1.09 17.43 -3.57
CA ARG A 39 -1.06 18.35 -2.43
C ARG A 39 0.33 18.89 -2.12
N GLU A 40 1.37 18.10 -2.35
CA GLU A 40 2.77 18.45 -2.09
C GLU A 40 3.67 17.95 -3.23
N ASN A 41 4.88 18.52 -3.35
CA ASN A 41 5.89 18.01 -4.28
C ASN A 41 6.71 16.88 -3.62
N TYR A 42 6.23 15.65 -3.77
CA TYR A 42 6.88 14.46 -3.22
C TYR A 42 8.10 13.97 -4.01
N GLY A 43 8.39 14.57 -5.19
CA GLY A 43 9.45 14.09 -6.09
C GLY A 43 9.10 12.81 -6.86
N GLU A 44 7.89 12.29 -6.70
CA GLU A 44 7.33 11.12 -7.38
C GLU A 44 5.79 11.22 -7.37
N ASP A 45 5.13 10.55 -8.31
CA ASP A 45 3.66 10.49 -8.34
C ASP A 45 3.12 9.69 -7.14
N ARG A 46 2.11 10.25 -6.47
CA ARG A 46 1.37 9.61 -5.38
C ARG A 46 -0.11 9.52 -5.79
N TRP A 47 -0.78 8.40 -5.52
CA TRP A 47 -2.17 8.10 -5.93
C TRP A 47 -3.06 7.70 -4.76
#